data_AF-A0A3M8P6P2-F1
#
_entry.id   AF-A0A3M8P6P2-F1
#
_cell.length_a   1.000
_cell.length_b   1.000
_cell.length_c   1.000
_cell.angle_alpha   90.00
_cell.angle_beta   90.00
_cell.angle_gamma   90.00
#
_symmetry.space_group_name_H-M   'P 1'
#
loop_
_entity.id
_entity.type
_entity.pdbx_description
1 polymer ?
#
loop_
_entity_poly.entity_id
_entity_poly.type
_entity_poly.pdbx_seq_one_letter_code
_entity_poly.pdbx_strand_id
1 'polypeptide(L)' 'MKTQTKSKLKDPGIILVSVLLLVAAIVLIWWPTDSYWLGISMAGWAMFFTYFIWFALAVIYVIWIERLEKQ' A
#
# COMPACT_ATOMS: atom_id res chain seq x y z
N MET A 1 5.76 -37.90 -2.16
CA MET A 1 6.38 -36.57 -2.27
C MET A 1 5.33 -35.56 -1.81
N LYS A 2 5.38 -35.10 -0.54
CA LYS A 2 4.37 -34.16 -0.01
C LYS A 2 4.65 -32.78 -0.63
N THR A 3 3.96 -32.46 -1.71
CA THR A 3 3.88 -31.09 -2.23
C THR A 3 3.15 -30.26 -1.18
N GLN A 4 3.92 -29.71 -0.24
CA GLN A 4 3.47 -28.62 0.59
C GLN A 4 3.12 -27.48 -0.37
N THR A 5 1.83 -27.37 -0.72
CA THR A 5 1.27 -26.23 -1.42
C THR A 5 1.41 -25.03 -0.49
N LYS A 6 2.62 -24.48 -0.35
CA LYS A 6 2.83 -23.17 0.25
C LYS A 6 1.93 -22.25 -0.55
N SER A 7 0.90 -21.72 0.11
CA SER A 7 -0.09 -20.87 -0.51
C SER A 7 0.63 -19.66 -1.10
N LYS A 8 0.86 -19.65 -2.42
CA LYS A 8 1.45 -18.51 -3.14
C LYS A 8 0.62 -17.23 -2.99
N LEU A 9 -0.63 -17.36 -2.53
CA LEU A 9 -1.53 -16.25 -2.22
C LEU A 9 -1.22 -15.59 -0.87
N LYS A 10 -0.46 -16.24 0.01
CA LYS A 10 0.07 -15.64 1.23
C LYS A 10 1.48 -15.11 1.05
N ASP A 11 1.95 -14.88 -0.17
CA ASP A 11 3.26 -14.28 -0.38
C ASP A 11 3.22 -12.78 -0.06
N PRO A 12 4.22 -12.25 0.68
CA PRO A 12 4.28 -10.84 1.11
C PRO A 12 4.09 -9.88 -0.05
N GLY A 13 4.76 -10.21 -1.16
CA GLY A 13 4.80 -9.38 -2.35
C GLY A 13 3.43 -9.24 -3.00
N ILE A 14 2.61 -10.31 -3.03
CA ILE A 14 1.28 -10.26 -3.65
C ILE A 14 0.33 -9.37 -2.85
N ILE A 15 0.37 -9.45 -1.52
CA ILE A 15 -0.43 -8.59 -0.65
C ILE A 15 0.00 -7.12 -0.81
N LEU A 16 1.32 -6.87 -0.83
CA LEU A 16 1.86 -5.52 -1.03
C LEU A 16 1.41 -4.95 -2.38
N VAL A 17 1.50 -5.73 -3.46
CA VAL A 17 1.06 -5.34 -4.80
C VAL A 17 -0.44 -5.05 -4.84
N SER A 18 -1.28 -5.86 -4.19
CA SER A 18 -2.72 -5.59 -4.11
C SER A 18 -3.04 -4.28 -3.38
N VAL A 19 -2.35 -3.98 -2.28
CA VAL A 19 -2.53 -2.69 -1.58
C VAL A 19 -2.07 -1.52 -2.44
N LEU A 20 -0.94 -1.67 -3.14
CA LEU A 20 -0.42 -0.66 -4.07
C LEU A 20 -1.41 -0.40 -5.22
N LEU A 21 -2.00 -1.45 -5.78
CA LEU A 21 -3.01 -1.35 -6.83
C LEU A 21 -4.28 -0.65 -6.33
N LEU A 22 -4.73 -0.92 -5.10
CA LEU A 22 -5.87 -0.23 -4.49
C LEU A 22 -5.59 1.26 -4.31
N VAL A 23 -4.42 1.62 -3.78
CA VAL A 23 -4.02 3.02 -3.61
C VAL A 23 -3.94 3.72 -4.98
N ALA A 24 -3.32 3.07 -5.97
CA ALA A 24 -3.23 3.62 -7.33
C ALA A 24 -4.62 3.80 -7.97
N ALA A 25 -5.53 2.84 -7.81
CA ALA A 25 -6.90 2.93 -8.33
C ALA A 25 -7.67 4.09 -7.67
N ILE A 26 -7.55 4.27 -6.35
CA ILE A 26 -8.17 5.39 -5.63
C ILE A 26 -7.61 6.72 -6.15
N VAL A 27 -6.29 6.83 -6.29
CA VAL A 27 -5.64 8.06 -6.80
C VAL A 27 -6.07 8.36 -8.24
N LEU A 28 -6.18 7.34 -9.10
CA LEU A 28 -6.59 7.51 -10.50
C LEU A 28 -8.07 7.88 -10.65
N ILE A 29 -8.97 7.30 -9.85
CA ILE A 29 -10.41 7.60 -9.90
C ILE A 29 -10.69 8.98 -9.28
N TRP A 30 -10.01 9.30 -8.18
CA TRP A 30 -10.31 10.50 -7.39
C TRP A 30 -9.59 11.77 -7.87
N TRP A 31 -8.56 11.66 -8.72
CA TRP A 31 -7.62 12.75 -9.04
C TRP A 31 -8.28 14.13 -9.22
N PRO A 32 -8.22 15.04 -8.22
CA PRO A 32 -8.89 16.32 -8.28
C PRO A 32 -7.92 17.35 -8.86
N THR A 33 -8.07 17.68 -10.15
CA THR A 33 -7.24 18.70 -10.82
C THR A 33 -7.57 20.13 -10.39
N ASP A 34 -8.82 20.40 -10.02
CA ASP A 34 -9.32 21.78 -9.89
C ASP A 34 -9.82 22.16 -8.49
N SER A 35 -9.63 21.28 -7.50
CA SER A 35 -10.05 21.55 -6.13
C SER A 35 -8.89 22.06 -5.27
N TYR A 36 -9.04 23.27 -4.74
CA TYR A 36 -8.12 23.87 -3.78
C TYR A 36 -8.77 23.85 -2.40
N TRP A 37 -8.10 23.24 -1.42
CA TRP A 37 -8.56 23.18 -0.04
C TRP A 37 -7.55 23.92 0.86
N LEU A 38 -8.01 24.94 1.58
CA LEU A 38 -7.18 25.81 2.43
C LEU A 38 -6.03 26.51 1.67
N GLY A 39 -6.24 26.83 0.38
CA GLY A 39 -5.22 27.45 -0.48
C GLY A 39 -4.15 26.48 -0.99
N ILE A 40 -4.21 25.20 -0.62
CA ILE A 40 -3.34 24.13 -1.11
C ILE A 40 -4.13 23.28 -2.10
N SER A 41 -3.52 22.93 -3.23
CA SER A 41 -4.15 22.02 -4.19
C SER A 41 -4.52 20.69 -3.50
N MET A 42 -5.69 20.13 -3.81
CA MET A 42 -6.04 18.78 -3.33
C MET A 42 -4.98 17.74 -3.72
N ALA A 43 -4.27 17.93 -4.84
CA ALA A 43 -3.14 17.09 -5.20
C ALA A 43 -1.99 17.19 -4.16
N GLY A 44 -1.76 18.37 -3.60
CA GLY A 44 -0.80 18.58 -2.51
C GLY A 44 -1.19 17.85 -1.22
N TRP A 45 -2.47 17.89 -0.86
CA TRP A 45 -3.00 17.09 0.25
C TRP A 45 -2.88 15.58 -0.01
N ALA A 46 -3.20 15.14 -1.22
CA ALA A 46 -3.05 13.75 -1.62
C ALA A 46 -1.59 13.27 -1.51
N MET A 47 -0.62 14.07 -1.96
CA MET A 47 0.80 13.78 -1.79
C MET A 47 1.19 13.64 -0.32
N PHE A 48 0.71 14.54 0.54
CA PHE A 48 0.99 14.50 1.97
C PHE A 48 0.43 13.24 2.65
N PHE A 49 -0.84 12.90 2.39
CA PHE A 49 -1.47 11.69 2.93
C PHE A 49 -0.82 10.41 2.39
N THR A 50 -0.34 10.44 1.14
CA THR A 50 0.34 9.30 0.54
C THR A 50 1.59 8.92 1.33
N TYR A 51 2.35 9.88 1.90
CA TYR A 51 3.49 9.58 2.76
C TYR A 51 3.13 8.73 3.99
N PHE A 52 2.00 9.00 4.64
CA PHE A 52 1.54 8.19 5.77
C PHE A 52 1.18 6.76 5.33
N ILE A 53 0.57 6.60 4.16
CA ILE A 53 0.26 5.29 3.58
C ILE A 53 1.55 4.51 3.29
N TRP A 54 2.56 5.16 2.69
CA TRP A 54 3.88 4.55 2.46
C TRP A 54 4.56 4.15 3.76
N PHE A 55 4.49 4.99 4.79
CA PHE A 55 5.07 4.68 6.10
C PHE A 55 4.37 3.47 6.75
N ALA A 56 3.03 3.45 6.75
CA ALA A 56 2.25 2.33 7.27
C ALA A 56 2.55 1.02 6.51
N LEU A 57 2.64 1.09 5.17
CA LEU A 57 3.03 -0.04 4.34
C LEU A 57 4.41 -0.58 4.70
N ALA A 58 5.40 0.30 4.90
CA ALA A 58 6.74 -0.10 5.28
C ALA A 58 6.76 -0.78 6.66
N VAL A 59 6.06 -0.21 7.65
CA VAL A 59 5.95 -0.81 8.99
C VAL A 59 5.28 -2.18 8.94
N ILE A 60 4.15 -2.30 8.22
CA ILE A 60 3.45 -3.58 8.04
C ILE A 60 4.40 -4.59 7.38
N TYR A 61 5.11 -4.20 6.33
CA TYR A 61 6.05 -5.06 5.63
C TYR A 61 7.17 -5.57 6.54
N VAL A 62 7.78 -4.68 7.34
CA VAL A 62 8.85 -5.04 8.29
C VAL A 62 8.34 -5.98 9.38
N ILE A 63 7.20 -5.68 10.02
CA ILE A 63 6.62 -6.57 11.04
C ILE A 63 6.29 -7.94 10.46
N TRP A 64 5.84 -7.96 9.20
CA TRP A 64 5.41 -9.19 8.56
C TRP A 64 6.58 -10.06 8.12
N ILE A 65 7.68 -9.47 7.63
CA ILE A 65 8.92 -10.22 7.33
C ILE A 65 9.55 -10.77 8.62
N GLU A 66 9.58 -9.99 9.71
CA GLU A 66 10.04 -10.46 11.02
C GLU A 66 9.20 -11.63 11.56
N ARG A 67 7.89 -11.62 11.29
CA ARG A 67 7.00 -12.73 11.68
C ARG A 67 7.24 -13.98 10.85
N LEU A 68 7.54 -13.85 9.56
CA LEU A 68 7.87 -14.98 8.70
C LEU A 68 9.21 -15.62 9.07
N GLU A 69 10.22 -14.82 9.43
CA GLU A 69 11.52 -15.34 9.86
C GLU A 69 11.49 -16.00 11.23
N LYS A 70 10.56 -15.58 12.11
CA LYS A 70 10.35 -16.21 13.43
C LYS A 70 9.56 -17.52 13.37
N GLN A 71 9.01 -17.92 12.21
CA GLN A 71 8.34 -19.21 11.99
C GLN A 71 9.27 -20.22 11.32
#